data_AF-A0A920PL05-F1
#
_entry.id   AF-A0A920PL05-F1
#
_cell.length_a   1.000
_cell.length_b   1.000
_cell.length_c   1.000
_cell.angle_alpha   90.00
_cell.angle_beta   90.00
_cell.angle_gamma   90.00
#
_symmetry.space_group_name_H-M   'P 1'
#
loop_
_entity.id
_entity.type
_entity.pdbx_description
1 polymer ?
#
loop_
_entity_poly.entity_id
_entity_poly.type
_entity_poly.pdbx_seq_one_letter_code
_entity_poly.pdbx_strand_id
1 'polypeptide(L)'
;MAIDRTYCQELDNQDPLAEFKTRFQSPEKHTIFLDANSMGAMPAKVPERLASFCSDEWVELRRQGWNHTEWLDRPRQIGDAIAHLMGAGQETSWYAITRQSISTKS
;
A
#
# COMPACT_ATOMS: atom_id res chain seq x y z
N MET A 1 16.11 -28.80 -20.41
CA MET A 1 16.00 -27.45 -21.01
C MET A 1 17.05 -26.58 -20.35
N ALA A 2 17.86 -25.85 -21.11
CA ALA A 2 18.85 -24.94 -20.51
C ALA A 2 18.12 -23.67 -20.03
N ILE A 3 18.44 -23.20 -18.83
CA ILE A 3 17.94 -21.91 -18.32
C ILE A 3 18.84 -20.83 -18.92
N ASP A 4 18.45 -20.34 -20.10
CA ASP A 4 19.13 -19.24 -20.80
C ASP A 4 18.26 -17.98 -20.83
N ARG A 5 18.79 -16.90 -21.41
CA ARG A 5 18.09 -15.61 -21.48
C ARG A 5 16.77 -15.71 -22.22
N THR A 6 16.72 -16.47 -23.32
CA THR A 6 15.52 -16.62 -24.15
C THR A 6 14.44 -17.35 -23.38
N TYR A 7 14.80 -18.38 -22.63
CA TYR A 7 13.89 -19.09 -21.75
C TYR A 7 13.27 -18.15 -20.70
N CYS A 8 14.05 -17.30 -20.04
CA CYS A 8 13.51 -16.33 -19.09
C CYS A 8 12.59 -15.29 -19.75
N GLN A 9 12.93 -14.80 -20.95
CA GLN A 9 12.08 -13.85 -21.70
C GLN A 9 10.73 -14.47 -22.08
N GLU A 10 10.70 -15.75 -22.39
CA GLU A 10 9.45 -16.45 -22.68
C GLU A 10 8.57 -16.56 -21.43
N LEU A 11 9.15 -16.79 -20.26
CA LEU A 11 8.42 -16.76 -18.99
C LEU A 11 7.86 -15.37 -18.68
N ASP A 12 8.65 -14.31 -18.90
CA ASP A 12 8.19 -12.93 -18.72
C ASP A 12 7.01 -12.60 -19.66
N ASN A 13 7.03 -13.08 -20.91
CA ASN A 13 5.97 -12.87 -21.88
C ASN A 13 4.66 -13.59 -21.52
N GLN A 14 4.76 -14.71 -20.79
CA GLN A 14 3.61 -15.52 -20.37
C GLN A 14 3.11 -15.15 -18.97
N ASP A 15 3.76 -14.22 -18.27
CA ASP A 15 3.38 -13.84 -16.90
C ASP A 15 2.05 -13.06 -16.86
N PRO A 16 0.96 -13.63 -16.31
CA PRO A 16 -0.32 -12.93 -16.20
C PRO A 16 -0.27 -11.74 -15.24
N LEU A 17 0.79 -11.61 -14.43
CA LEU A 17 0.97 -10.51 -13.48
C LEU A 17 1.89 -9.41 -14.01
N ALA A 18 2.41 -9.51 -15.24
CA ALA A 18 3.38 -8.56 -15.79
C ALA A 18 2.90 -7.09 -15.72
N GLU A 19 1.60 -6.85 -15.88
CA GLU A 19 1.01 -5.51 -15.79
C GLU A 19 1.13 -4.87 -14.40
N PHE A 20 1.20 -5.67 -13.33
CA PHE A 20 1.28 -5.15 -11.95
C PHE A 20 2.60 -4.41 -11.72
N LYS A 21 3.65 -4.72 -12.47
CA LYS A 21 4.93 -4.00 -12.42
C LYS A 21 4.74 -2.50 -12.67
N THR A 22 3.80 -2.11 -13.53
CA THR A 22 3.51 -0.70 -13.84
C THR A 22 2.88 0.07 -12.68
N ARG A 23 2.37 -0.63 -11.65
CA ARG A 23 1.79 -0.02 -10.45
C ARG A 23 2.85 0.47 -9.46
N PHE A 24 4.13 0.22 -9.74
CA PHE A 24 5.27 0.60 -8.89
C PHE A 24 6.24 1.52 -9.65
N GLN A 25 6.97 2.33 -8.90
CA GLN A 25 8.06 3.13 -9.43
C GLN A 25 9.19 2.21 -9.92
N SER A 26 9.74 2.51 -11.09
CA SER A 26 10.92 1.80 -11.58
C SER A 26 12.13 2.16 -10.72
N PRO A 27 13.00 1.18 -10.38
CA PRO A 27 14.25 1.49 -9.72
C PRO A 27 15.19 2.24 -10.67
N GLU A 28 16.30 2.74 -10.15
CA GLU A 28 17.34 3.34 -10.96
C GLU A 28 17.80 2.39 -12.08
N LYS A 29 18.23 2.98 -13.20
CA LYS A 29 18.65 2.21 -14.38
C LYS A 29 19.72 1.18 -13.99
N HIS A 30 19.57 -0.05 -14.47
CA HIS A 30 20.46 -1.19 -14.19
C HIS A 30 20.41 -1.73 -12.75
N THR A 31 19.45 -1.30 -11.93
CA THR A 31 19.21 -1.88 -10.60
C THR A 31 18.21 -3.02 -10.67
N ILE A 32 18.55 -4.16 -10.07
CA ILE A 32 17.62 -5.27 -9.85
C ILE A 32 17.28 -5.28 -8.35
N PHE A 33 16.01 -4.99 -8.02
CA PHE A 33 15.56 -4.87 -6.65
C PHE A 33 15.09 -6.22 -6.09
N LEU A 34 15.93 -6.87 -5.29
CA LEU A 34 15.69 -8.21 -4.73
C LEU A 34 15.53 -8.22 -3.19
N ASP A 35 15.29 -7.06 -2.57
CA ASP A 35 15.13 -6.91 -1.10
C ASP A 35 13.72 -6.40 -0.71
N ALA A 36 12.72 -6.72 -1.53
CA ALA A 36 11.34 -6.28 -1.32
C ALA A 36 10.69 -6.88 -0.06
N ASN A 37 11.27 -7.95 0.48
CA ASN A 37 10.89 -8.54 1.76
C ASN A 37 11.21 -7.63 2.96
N SER A 38 12.21 -6.77 2.84
CA SER A 38 12.57 -5.78 3.87
C SER A 38 11.83 -4.46 3.61
N MET A 39 11.89 -3.96 2.37
CA MET A 39 11.26 -2.71 1.98
C MET A 39 10.56 -2.87 0.64
N GLY A 40 9.22 -2.80 0.63
CA GLY A 40 8.45 -2.92 -0.61
C GLY A 40 8.76 -1.81 -1.62
N ALA A 41 8.64 -2.13 -2.92
CA ALA A 41 8.77 -1.13 -3.97
C ALA A 41 7.71 -0.03 -3.82
N MET A 42 8.08 1.22 -4.10
CA MET A 42 7.18 2.37 -3.97
C MET A 42 6.02 2.25 -4.98
N PRO A 43 4.74 2.21 -4.55
CA PRO A 43 3.62 2.27 -5.47
C PRO A 43 3.59 3.61 -6.21
N ALA A 44 3.32 3.58 -7.51
CA ALA A 44 3.45 4.74 -8.40
C ALA A 44 2.59 5.95 -7.97
N LYS A 45 1.40 5.68 -7.41
CA LYS A 45 0.42 6.72 -7.01
C LYS A 45 0.65 7.32 -5.61
N VAL A 46 1.48 6.70 -4.77
CA VAL A 46 1.66 7.12 -3.37
C VAL A 46 2.23 8.54 -3.26
N PRO A 47 3.28 8.94 -4.02
CA PRO A 47 3.83 10.29 -3.95
C PRO A 47 2.79 11.38 -4.25
N GLU A 48 2.01 11.21 -5.32
CA GLU A 48 0.95 12.16 -5.70
C GLU A 48 -0.15 12.24 -4.63
N ARG A 49 -0.60 11.10 -4.12
CA ARG A 49 -1.64 11.06 -3.08
C ARG A 49 -1.19 11.76 -1.80
N LEU A 50 0.06 11.56 -1.38
CA LEU A 50 0.64 12.21 -0.20
C LEU A 50 0.80 13.73 -0.42
N ALA A 51 1.22 14.15 -1.61
CA ALA A 51 1.32 15.57 -1.94
C ALA A 51 -0.04 16.26 -1.82
N SER A 52 -1.08 15.70 -2.47
CA SER A 52 -2.45 16.23 -2.39
C SER A 52 -3.02 16.21 -0.98
N PHE A 53 -2.76 15.14 -0.20
CA PHE A 53 -3.15 15.12 1.22
C PHE A 53 -2.55 16.29 1.99
N CYS A 54 -1.27 16.60 1.80
CA CYS A 54 -0.62 17.70 2.49
C CYS A 54 -1.14 19.07 2.02
N SER A 55 -1.24 19.30 0.71
CA SER A 55 -1.60 20.61 0.16
C SER A 55 -3.09 20.92 0.23
N ASP A 56 -3.93 19.93 -0.07
CA ASP A 56 -5.36 20.16 -0.35
C ASP A 56 -6.24 19.76 0.84
N GLU A 57 -5.80 18.79 1.64
CA GLU A 57 -6.60 18.31 2.77
C GLU A 57 -6.07 18.87 4.10
N TRP A 58 -4.79 18.65 4.43
CA TRP A 58 -4.29 18.95 5.76
C TRP A 58 -4.22 20.45 6.05
N VAL A 59 -3.62 21.23 5.16
CA VAL A 59 -3.49 22.68 5.34
C VAL A 59 -4.85 23.36 5.38
N GLU A 60 -5.76 22.98 4.49
CA GLU A 60 -7.06 23.63 4.31
C GLU A 60 -8.08 23.18 5.37
N LEU A 61 -8.25 21.87 5.59
CA LEU A 61 -9.31 21.34 6.45
C LEU A 61 -8.91 21.28 7.93
N ARG A 62 -7.62 21.08 8.23
CA ARG A 62 -7.12 20.96 9.61
C ARG A 62 -7.95 19.95 10.42
N ARG A 63 -8.50 20.37 11.56
CA ARG A 63 -9.38 19.52 12.41
C ARG A 63 -10.68 19.11 11.69
N GLN A 64 -11.13 19.88 10.71
CA GLN A 64 -12.35 19.55 9.96
C GLN A 64 -12.14 18.31 9.07
N GLY A 65 -10.90 17.97 8.68
CA GLY A 65 -10.62 16.76 7.89
C GLY A 65 -11.05 15.45 8.57
N TRP A 66 -11.12 15.43 9.91
CA TRP A 66 -11.68 14.29 10.65
C TRP A 66 -13.13 13.97 10.27
N ASN A 67 -13.92 14.99 9.97
CA ASN A 67 -15.34 14.84 9.63
C ASN A 67 -15.60 14.97 8.13
N HIS A 68 -14.78 15.75 7.40
CA HIS A 68 -15.00 16.06 5.98
C HIS A 68 -14.28 15.12 5.01
N THR A 69 -13.19 14.46 5.42
CA THR A 69 -12.35 13.63 4.52
C THR A 69 -12.15 12.19 5.00
N GLU A 70 -13.09 11.67 5.80
CA GLU A 70 -13.10 10.28 6.31
C GLU A 70 -11.79 9.85 7.00
N TRP A 71 -10.95 10.79 7.48
CA TRP A 71 -9.65 10.44 8.07
C TRP A 71 -9.80 9.48 9.26
N LEU A 72 -10.90 9.60 10.01
CA LEU A 72 -11.24 8.70 11.10
C LEU A 72 -11.53 7.26 10.63
N ASP A 73 -12.16 7.11 9.46
CA ASP A 73 -12.57 5.81 8.92
C ASP A 73 -11.48 5.12 8.10
N ARG A 74 -10.47 5.86 7.61
CA ARG A 74 -9.39 5.30 6.77
C ARG A 74 -8.69 4.08 7.38
N PRO A 75 -8.29 4.08 8.67
CA PRO A 75 -7.67 2.90 9.26
C PRO A 75 -8.58 1.66 9.24
N ARG A 76 -9.90 1.82 9.46
CA ARG A 76 -10.88 0.74 9.37
C ARG A 76 -10.98 0.21 7.94
N GLN A 77 -11.15 1.10 6.96
CA GLN A 77 -11.22 0.74 5.54
C GLN A 77 -9.96 -0.03 5.07
N ILE A 78 -8.77 0.40 5.51
CA ILE A 78 -7.51 -0.30 5.22
C ILE A 78 -7.51 -1.69 5.87
N GLY A 79 -7.91 -1.78 7.13
CA GLY A 79 -8.01 -3.03 7.87
C GLY A 79 -8.93 -4.04 7.18
N ASP A 80 -10.09 -3.60 6.70
CA ASP A 80 -11.04 -4.43 5.94
C ASP A 80 -10.46 -4.85 4.58
N ALA A 81 -9.77 -3.94 3.89
CA ALA A 81 -9.16 -4.24 2.58
C ALA A 81 -8.09 -5.35 2.68
N ILE A 82 -7.32 -5.42 3.78
CA ILE A 82 -6.27 -6.43 3.96
C ILE A 82 -6.72 -7.67 4.74
N ALA A 83 -7.94 -7.69 5.30
CA ALA A 83 -8.41 -8.76 6.18
C ALA A 83 -8.35 -10.15 5.51
N HIS A 84 -8.76 -10.22 4.24
CA HIS A 84 -8.76 -11.46 3.46
C HIS A 84 -7.35 -12.08 3.28
N LEU A 85 -6.30 -11.25 3.27
CA LEU A 85 -4.91 -11.71 3.16
C LEU A 85 -4.44 -12.42 4.44
N MET A 86 -5.07 -12.11 5.58
CA MET A 86 -4.74 -12.64 6.90
C MET A 86 -5.70 -13.74 7.35
N GLY A 87 -6.68 -14.12 6.52
CA GLY A 87 -7.75 -15.04 6.91
C GLY A 87 -8.70 -14.47 7.97
N ALA A 88 -8.75 -13.14 8.13
CA ALA A 88 -9.66 -12.46 9.04
C ALA A 88 -10.96 -12.05 8.32
N GLY A 89 -12.05 -12.01 9.07
CA GLY A 89 -13.31 -11.39 8.59
C GLY A 89 -13.22 -9.86 8.58
N GLN A 90 -14.06 -9.22 7.77
CA GLN A 90 -14.34 -7.77 7.88
C GLN A 90 -14.72 -7.44 9.34
N GLU A 91 -14.43 -6.22 9.81
CA GLU A 91 -14.65 -5.73 11.18
C GLU A 91 -13.71 -6.32 12.27
N THR A 92 -13.13 -7.51 12.06
CA THR A 92 -12.22 -8.13 13.06
C THR A 92 -10.86 -7.42 13.12
N SER A 93 -10.43 -6.83 11.99
CA SER A 93 -9.17 -6.09 11.86
C SER A 93 -9.19 -4.74 12.62
N TRP A 94 -10.35 -4.08 12.70
CA TRP A 94 -10.48 -2.78 13.37
C TRP A 94 -10.32 -2.87 14.90
N TYR A 95 -10.89 -3.93 15.50
CA TYR A 95 -10.76 -4.20 16.93
C TYR A 95 -9.31 -4.52 17.35
N ALA A 96 -8.48 -5.03 16.43
CA ALA A 96 -7.07 -5.34 16.70
C ALA A 96 -6.17 -4.08 16.65
N ILE A 97 -6.45 -3.14 15.76
CA ILE A 97 -5.62 -1.93 15.54
C ILE A 97 -5.86 -0.85 16.61
N THR A 98 -7.07 -0.77 17.17
CA THR A 98 -7.48 0.36 18.04
C THR A 98 -7.20 0.18 19.53
N ARG A 99 -6.78 -1.00 20.00
CA ARG A 99 -6.55 -1.26 21.43
C ARG A 99 -5.28 -0.62 22.02
N GLN A 100 -4.49 0.14 21.26
CA GLN A 100 -3.30 0.82 21.80
C GLN A 100 -3.47 2.32 22.14
N SER A 101 -4.61 2.97 21.89
CA SER A 101 -4.67 4.45 22.01
C SER A 101 -5.73 5.06 22.95
N ILE A 102 -6.42 4.29 23.79
CA ILE A 102 -7.28 4.87 24.84
C ILE A 102 -7.05 4.18 26.19
N SER A 103 -5.88 4.43 26.76
CA SER A 103 -5.67 4.42 28.21
C SER A 103 -5.35 5.84 28.66
N THR A 104 -6.30 6.75 28.51
CA THR A 104 -6.33 7.96 29.34
C THR A 104 -6.85 7.53 30.70
N LYS A 105 -5.92 7.22 31.62
CA LYS A 105 -6.24 7.11 33.04
C LYS A 105 -6.83 8.44 33.50
N SER A 106 -8.00 8.34 34.13
CA SER A 106 -8.67 9.35 34.96
C SER A 106 -7.77 9.88 36.06
#